data_AF-A0A537GCF0-F1
#
_entry.id   AF-A0A537GCF0-F1
#
_cell.length_a   1.000
_cell.length_b   1.000
_cell.length_c   1.000
_cell.angle_alpha   90.00
_cell.angle_beta   90.00
_cell.angle_gamma   90.00
#
_symmetry.space_group_name_H-M   'P 1'
#
loop_
_entity.id
_entity.type
_entity.pdbx_description
1 polymer ?
#
loop_
_entity_poly.entity_id
_entity_poly.type
_entity_poly.pdbx_seq_one_letter_code
_entity_poly.pdbx_strand_id
1 'polypeptide(L)'
;MGSNVVIKDVDATAYRHLRGEAVKAGLRVGEAASQAFRLWVQQRSLGRIRDREKMRKAAAKMDETRRKVGHVEGWSSTEVIRTWRELRRP
;
A
#
# COMPACT_ATOMS: atom_id res chain seq x y z
N MET A 1 -18.06 -16.50 12.31
CA MET A 1 -19.14 -15.85 13.06
C MET A 1 -18.89 -14.35 13.07
N GLY A 2 -19.81 -13.54 12.56
CA GLY A 2 -19.68 -12.08 12.62
C GLY A 2 -20.18 -11.57 13.97
N SER A 3 -19.30 -10.93 14.74
CA SER A 3 -19.69 -10.21 15.96
C SER A 3 -20.36 -8.89 15.57
N ASN A 4 -21.58 -8.67 16.05
CA ASN A 4 -22.32 -7.43 15.80
C ASN A 4 -21.88 -6.37 16.82
N VAL A 5 -21.53 -5.17 16.36
CA VAL A 5 -21.01 -4.09 17.22
C VAL A 5 -21.92 -2.88 17.09
N VAL A 6 -22.34 -2.33 18.23
CA VAL A 6 -23.10 -1.08 18.29
C VAL A 6 -22.18 0.04 18.74
N ILE A 7 -22.04 1.07 17.91
CA ILE A 7 -21.25 2.26 18.22
C ILE A 7 -22.23 3.36 18.62
N LYS A 8 -22.14 3.77 19.88
CA LYS A 8 -22.93 4.87 20.45
C LYS A 8 -22.14 6.18 20.35
N ASP A 9 -22.85 7.29 20.48
CA ASP A 9 -22.26 8.63 20.57
C ASP A 9 -21.35 9.01 19.39
N VAL A 10 -21.72 8.55 18.19
CA VAL A 10 -21.06 8.95 16.95
C VAL A 10 -21.39 10.40 16.65
N ASP A 11 -20.37 11.20 16.34
CA ASP A 11 -20.57 12.58 15.90
C ASP A 11 -21.57 12.64 14.73
N ALA A 12 -22.59 13.49 14.88
CA ALA A 12 -23.71 13.58 13.95
C ALA A 12 -23.28 14.06 12.56
N THR A 13 -22.21 14.85 12.47
CA THR A 13 -21.69 15.34 11.20
C THR A 13 -20.90 14.25 10.48
N ALA A 14 -20.02 13.54 11.20
CA ALA A 14 -19.30 12.39 10.70
C ALA A 14 -20.26 11.29 10.20
N TYR A 15 -21.32 11.00 10.95
CA TYR A 15 -22.35 10.05 10.52
C TYR A 15 -23.04 10.48 9.23
N ARG A 16 -23.44 11.76 9.11
CA ARG A 16 -24.08 12.29 7.90
C ARG A 16 -23.17 12.21 6.68
N HIS A 17 -21.89 12.54 6.83
CA HIS A 17 -20.92 12.43 5.76
C HIS A 17 -20.72 10.98 5.31
N LEU A 18 -20.50 10.05 6.25
CA LEU A 18 -20.38 8.62 5.94
C LEU A 18 -21.62 8.09 5.23
N ARG A 19 -22.81 8.46 5.70
CA ARG A 19 -24.08 8.08 5.06
C ARG A 19 -24.19 8.64 3.65
N GLY A 20 -23.82 9.89 3.43
CA GLY A 20 -23.84 10.52 2.11
C GLY A 20 -22.93 9.79 1.12
N GLU A 21 -21.69 9.48 1.53
CA GLU A 21 -20.75 8.72 0.70
C GLU A 21 -21.21 7.28 0.46
N ALA A 22 -21.80 6.62 1.47
CA ALA A 22 -22.37 5.28 1.30
C ALA A 22 -23.46 5.27 0.23
N VAL A 23 -24.38 6.25 0.25
CA VAL A 23 -25.45 6.38 -0.74
C VAL A 23 -24.89 6.62 -2.14
N LYS A 24 -23.92 7.53 -2.29
CA LYS A 24 -23.25 7.78 -3.58
C LYS A 24 -22.57 6.53 -4.15
N ALA A 25 -22.03 5.69 -3.27
CA ALA A 25 -21.38 4.44 -3.64
C ALA A 25 -22.36 3.26 -3.80
N GLY A 26 -23.66 3.45 -3.60
CA GLY A 26 -24.66 2.38 -3.67
C GLY A 26 -24.57 1.36 -2.53
N LEU A 27 -24.00 1.74 -1.38
CA LEU A 27 -23.77 0.88 -0.22
C LEU A 27 -24.76 1.18 0.92
N ARG A 28 -25.08 0.16 1.72
CA ARG A 28 -25.73 0.38 3.03
C ARG A 28 -24.73 1.00 4.00
N VAL A 29 -25.23 1.82 4.94
CA VAL A 29 -24.36 2.48 5.94
C VAL A 29 -23.52 1.48 6.73
N GLY A 30 -24.09 0.32 7.11
CA GLY A 30 -23.36 -0.74 7.81
C GLY A 30 -22.26 -1.40 6.96
N GLU A 31 -22.45 -1.50 5.65
CA GLU A 31 -21.44 -2.04 4.72
C GLU A 31 -20.29 -1.04 4.57
N ALA A 32 -20.60 0.24 4.37
CA ALA A 32 -19.61 1.31 4.31
C ALA A 32 -18.80 1.40 5.62
N ALA A 33 -19.47 1.34 6.78
CA ALA A 33 -18.80 1.29 8.08
C ALA A 33 -17.89 0.06 8.23
N SER A 34 -18.38 -1.12 7.83
CA SER A 34 -17.57 -2.36 7.86
C SER A 34 -16.33 -2.27 6.98
N GLN A 35 -16.45 -1.68 5.79
CA GLN A 35 -15.31 -1.45 4.90
C GLN A 35 -14.33 -0.43 5.50
N ALA A 36 -14.83 0.66 6.07
CA ALA A 36 -14.00 1.66 6.74
C ALA A 36 -13.19 1.06 7.90
N PHE A 37 -13.80 0.20 8.73
CA PHE A 37 -13.08 -0.49 9.79
C PHE A 37 -12.02 -1.47 9.25
N ARG A 38 -12.34 -2.22 8.20
CA ARG A 38 -11.35 -3.11 7.55
C ARG A 38 -10.15 -2.31 7.03
N LEU A 39 -10.41 -1.20 6.34
CA LEU A 39 -9.37 -0.32 5.82
C LEU A 39 -8.55 0.31 6.94
N TRP A 40 -9.17 0.73 8.04
CA TRP A 40 -8.45 1.27 9.19
C TRP A 40 -7.54 0.22 9.86
N VAL A 41 -8.03 -1.01 10.06
CA VAL A 41 -7.21 -2.10 10.60
C VAL A 41 -6.07 -2.45 9.66
N GLN A 42 -6.34 -2.53 8.35
CA GLN A 42 -5.32 -2.73 7.32
C GLN A 42 -4.30 -1.59 7.32
N GLN A 43 -4.73 -0.33 7.38
CA GLN A 43 -3.82 0.81 7.45
C GLN A 43 -2.97 0.77 8.71
N ARG A 44 -3.52 0.29 9.84
CA ARG A 44 -2.78 0.18 11.10
C ARG A 44 -1.81 -1.01 11.09
N SER A 45 -2.16 -2.12 10.44
CA SER A 45 -1.24 -3.24 10.21
C SER A 45 -0.16 -2.91 9.16
N LEU A 46 -0.52 -2.12 8.15
CA LEU A 46 0.38 -1.53 7.16
C LEU A 46 1.16 -0.33 7.72
N GLY A 47 0.72 0.34 8.77
CA GLY A 47 1.52 1.32 9.52
C GLY A 47 2.66 0.66 10.30
N ARG A 48 2.57 -0.67 10.46
CA ARG A 48 3.69 -1.54 10.82
C ARG A 48 4.62 -1.85 9.64
N ILE A 49 4.33 -1.34 8.44
CA ILE A 49 5.31 -1.21 7.36
C ILE A 49 6.29 -0.11 7.79
N ARG A 50 7.29 -0.62 8.52
CA ARG A 50 8.70 -0.40 8.22
C ARG A 50 9.13 1.01 8.54
N ASP A 51 9.43 1.21 9.83
CA ASP A 51 10.42 2.16 10.35
C ASP A 51 10.99 3.05 9.23
N ARG A 52 10.40 4.24 9.09
CA ARG A 52 10.71 5.17 8.00
C ARG A 52 12.21 5.44 7.93
N GLU A 53 12.89 5.36 9.07
CA GLU A 53 14.33 5.44 9.18
C GLU A 53 15.02 4.24 8.53
N LYS A 54 14.55 3.02 8.80
CA LYS A 54 15.05 1.79 8.16
C LYS A 54 14.86 1.79 6.64
N MET A 55 13.74 2.33 6.14
CA MET A 55 13.53 2.49 4.69
C MET A 55 14.45 3.56 4.09
N ARG A 56 14.64 4.70 4.77
CA ARG A 56 15.61 5.72 4.36
C ARG A 56 17.04 5.19 4.35
N LYS A 57 17.44 4.42 5.37
CA LYS A 57 18.75 3.76 5.45
C LYS A 57 18.93 2.74 4.32
N ALA A 58 17.90 1.96 4.01
CA ALA A 58 17.96 1.01 2.89
C ALA A 58 18.11 1.73 1.54
N ALA A 59 17.34 2.79 1.30
CA ALA A 59 17.45 3.60 0.08
C ALA A 59 18.83 4.26 -0.05
N ALA A 60 19.34 4.88 1.03
CA ALA A 60 20.67 5.48 1.05
C ALA A 60 21.77 4.46 0.74
N LYS A 61 21.67 3.24 1.30
CA LYS A 61 22.63 2.16 1.03
C LYS A 61 22.54 1.65 -0.41
N MET A 62 21.35 1.59 -1.00
CA MET A 62 21.17 1.24 -2.41
C MET A 62 21.78 2.30 -3.34
N ASP A 63 21.59 3.58 -3.04
CA ASP A 63 22.16 4.67 -3.83
C ASP A 63 23.69 4.72 -3.69
N GLU A 64 24.23 4.47 -2.48
CA GLU A 64 25.67 4.33 -2.27
C GLU A 64 26.25 3.16 -3.06
N THR A 65 25.56 2.02 -3.08
CA THR A 65 25.97 0.85 -3.86
C THR A 65 25.93 1.14 -5.36
N ARG A 66 24.88 1.81 -5.85
CA ARG A 66 24.77 2.25 -7.25
C ARG A 66 25.88 3.23 -7.65
N ARG A 67 26.26 4.15 -6.78
CA ARG A 67 27.38 5.07 -7.03
C ARG A 67 28.73 4.36 -7.15
N LYS A 68 28.89 3.23 -6.44
CA LYS A 68 30.09 2.37 -6.51
C LYS A 68 30.10 1.46 -7.75
N VAL A 69 28.93 1.20 -8.33
CA VAL A 69 28.82 0.51 -9.63
C VAL A 69 29.01 1.57 -10.72
N GLY A 70 30.28 1.81 -11.08
CA GLY A 70 30.61 2.51 -12.32
C GLY A 70 30.20 1.68 -13.54
N HIS A 71 30.41 2.23 -14.74
CA HIS A 71 30.27 1.46 -15.98
C HIS A 71 31.18 0.22 -15.89
N VAL A 72 30.58 -0.97 -15.83
CA VAL A 72 31.32 -2.22 -15.86
C VAL A 72 31.58 -2.50 -17.34
N GLU A 73 32.83 -2.32 -17.76
CA GLU A 73 33.26 -2.57 -19.13
C GLU A 73 32.93 -4.03 -19.51
N GLY A 74 32.14 -4.22 -20.58
CA GLY A 74 31.63 -5.54 -20.99
C GLY A 74 30.32 -5.98 -20.33
N TRP A 75 29.72 -5.20 -19.41
CA TRP A 75 28.40 -5.50 -18.84
C TRP A 75 27.36 -4.48 -19.32
N SER A 76 26.52 -4.92 -20.27
CA SER A 76 25.41 -4.13 -20.76
C SER A 76 24.09 -4.52 -20.07
N SER A 77 23.57 -3.62 -19.24
CA SER A 77 22.28 -3.83 -18.55
C SER A 77 21.13 -4.04 -19.54
N THR A 78 21.21 -3.42 -20.72
CA THR A 78 20.23 -3.58 -21.80
C THR A 78 20.33 -4.94 -22.47
N GLU A 79 21.54 -5.48 -22.68
CA GLU A 79 21.73 -6.83 -23.22
C GLU A 79 21.22 -7.90 -22.26
N VAL A 80 21.53 -7.81 -20.97
CA VAL A 80 21.03 -8.77 -19.95
C VAL A 80 19.51 -8.80 -19.91
N ILE A 81 18.86 -7.62 -19.94
CA ILE A 81 17.39 -7.52 -19.98
C ILE A 81 16.83 -8.11 -21.28
N ARG A 82 17.51 -7.89 -22.42
CA ARG A 82 17.11 -8.46 -23.71
C ARG A 82 17.19 -9.99 -23.69
N THR A 83 18.28 -10.55 -23.19
CA THR A 83 18.46 -12.01 -23.04
C THR A 83 17.38 -12.62 -22.16
N TRP A 84 17.04 -11.98 -21.03
CA TRP A 84 15.94 -12.46 -20.17
C TRP A 84 14.56 -12.39 -20.85
N ARG A 85 14.33 -11.40 -21.72
CA ARG A 85 13.08 -11.31 -22.49
C ARG A 85 13.00 -12.36 -23.59
N GLU A 86 14.13 -12.65 -24.24
CA GLU A 86 14.24 -13.69 -25.27
C GLU A 86 14.08 -15.08 -24.65
N LEU A 87 14.72 -15.37 -23.50
CA LEU A 87 14.58 -16.62 -22.75
C LEU A 87 13.19 -16.86 -22.14
N ARG A 88 12.37 -15.81 -21.99
CA ARG A 88 10.99 -15.89 -21.47
C ARG A 88 9.93 -16.01 -22.55
N ARG A 89 10.31 -16.06 -23.83
CA ARG A 89 9.36 -16.40 -24.89
C ARG A 89 9.21 -17.93 -24.94
N PRO A 90 7.97 -18.45 -25.01
CA PRO A 90 7.70 -19.88 -25.12
C PRO A 90 8.23 -20.47 -26.43
#